data_AF-A0AAN6W4U4-F1
#
_entry.id   AF-A0AAN6W4U4-F1
#
_cell.length_a   1.000
_cell.length_b   1.000
_cell.length_c   1.000
_cell.angle_alpha   90.00
_cell.angle_beta   90.00
_cell.angle_gamma   90.00
#
_symmetry.space_group_name_H-M   'P 1'
#
loop_
_entity.id
_entity.type
_entity.pdbx_description
1 polymer ?
#
loop_
_entity_poly.entity_id
_entity_poly.type
_entity_poly.pdbx_seq_one_letter_code
_entity_poly.pdbx_strand_id
1 'polypeptide(L)'
;MLPSSKFTPLLTALLALPFPPILAQRTPWENLVLADCGIGLGHNGGSTSREMIYYDGNVWTGNGLETYRPKMMVNVPWTGAYPWGQKGGVSATMPNGDVFTVHINPNVKDPGAAGDAWHKYELDKPLKCYSYHYDKVYRLDDGKWCSSAYVCNHRGQPYVNPKCDAL
;
A
#
# COMPACT_ATOMS: atom_id res chain seq x y z
N MET A 1 -10.10 -27.01 -71.06
CA MET A 1 -8.95 -26.27 -70.51
C MET A 1 -9.44 -25.53 -69.27
N LEU A 2 -9.08 -25.97 -68.06
CA LEU A 2 -9.33 -25.24 -66.81
C LEU A 2 -8.07 -24.44 -66.43
N PRO A 3 -8.18 -23.21 -65.91
CA PRO A 3 -7.04 -22.51 -65.34
C PRO A 3 -6.77 -22.96 -63.90
N SER A 4 -5.49 -23.23 -63.62
CA SER A 4 -4.94 -23.53 -62.30
C SER A 4 -4.84 -22.23 -61.47
N SER A 5 -5.55 -22.18 -60.35
CA SER A 5 -5.45 -21.10 -59.37
C SER A 5 -4.37 -21.44 -58.35
N LYS A 6 -3.33 -20.60 -58.27
CA LYS A 6 -2.22 -20.75 -57.31
C LYS A 6 -2.63 -20.10 -55.99
N PHE A 7 -2.85 -20.90 -54.96
CA PHE A 7 -3.00 -20.43 -53.58
C PHE A 7 -1.62 -20.30 -52.92
N THR A 8 -1.22 -19.07 -52.61
CA THR A 8 -0.02 -18.78 -51.81
C THR A 8 -0.44 -18.66 -50.34
N PRO A 9 0.11 -19.43 -49.39
CA PRO A 9 -0.18 -19.23 -47.98
C PRO A 9 0.64 -18.06 -47.43
N LEU A 10 -0.04 -17.10 -46.80
CA LEU A 10 0.59 -16.01 -46.04
C LEU A 10 0.92 -16.53 -44.64
N LEU A 11 2.21 -16.60 -44.30
CA LEU A 11 2.68 -17.00 -42.97
C LEU A 11 2.55 -15.82 -42.01
N THR A 12 1.55 -15.85 -41.11
CA THR A 12 1.41 -14.85 -40.04
C THR A 12 2.33 -15.23 -38.87
N ALA A 13 3.44 -14.53 -38.71
CA ALA A 13 4.33 -14.70 -37.56
C ALA A 13 3.68 -14.09 -36.30
N LEU A 14 3.28 -14.92 -35.35
CA LEU A 14 2.90 -14.46 -34.00
C LEU A 14 4.15 -13.95 -33.27
N LEU A 15 4.23 -12.63 -33.09
CA LEU A 15 5.15 -11.98 -32.16
C LEU A 15 4.78 -12.37 -30.73
N ALA A 16 5.50 -13.34 -30.16
CA ALA A 16 5.45 -13.62 -28.73
C ALA A 16 6.12 -12.45 -27.98
N LEU A 17 5.32 -11.58 -27.38
CA LEU A 17 5.81 -10.58 -26.43
C LEU A 17 6.39 -11.31 -25.21
N PRO A 18 7.68 -11.12 -24.86
CA PRO A 18 8.23 -11.71 -23.65
C PRO A 18 7.61 -11.00 -22.45
N PHE A 19 6.65 -11.63 -21.79
CA PHE A 19 6.26 -11.21 -20.45
C PHE A 19 7.46 -11.39 -19.53
N PRO A 20 7.96 -10.33 -18.87
CA PRO A 20 9.06 -10.48 -17.94
C PRO A 20 8.62 -11.44 -16.82
N PRO A 21 9.48 -12.39 -16.41
CA PRO A 21 9.17 -13.26 -15.29
C PRO A 21 8.99 -12.40 -14.04
N ILE A 22 7.78 -12.42 -13.48
CA ILE A 22 7.49 -11.84 -12.17
C ILE A 22 8.18 -12.74 -11.15
N LEU A 23 9.43 -12.40 -10.78
CA LEU A 23 10.07 -13.00 -9.62
C LEU A 23 9.23 -12.60 -8.40
N ALA A 24 8.64 -13.59 -7.73
CA ALA A 24 8.04 -13.40 -6.42
C ALA A 24 9.15 -12.97 -5.44
N GLN A 25 9.24 -11.67 -5.17
CA GLN A 25 10.16 -11.14 -4.17
C GLN A 25 9.48 -11.34 -2.82
N ARG A 26 10.04 -12.23 -1.99
CA ARG A 26 9.54 -12.49 -0.64
C ARG A 26 9.85 -11.28 0.25
N THR A 27 8.85 -10.71 0.91
CA THR A 27 8.97 -9.47 1.69
C THR A 27 8.44 -9.65 3.13
N PRO A 28 9.01 -10.60 3.91
CA PRO A 28 8.41 -11.02 5.18
C PRO A 28 8.45 -9.96 6.29
N TRP A 29 9.20 -8.87 6.09
CA TRP A 29 9.38 -7.78 7.06
C TRP A 29 8.73 -6.46 6.63
N GLU A 30 8.03 -6.46 5.50
CA GLU A 30 7.44 -5.24 4.96
C GLU A 30 6.32 -4.70 5.83
N ASN A 31 6.12 -3.39 5.72
CA ASN A 31 5.00 -2.69 6.34
C ASN A 31 4.39 -1.75 5.32
N LEU A 32 3.05 -1.77 5.23
CA LEU A 32 2.27 -0.78 4.52
C LEU A 32 1.53 0.08 5.55
N VAL A 33 1.83 1.37 5.60
CA VAL A 33 1.15 2.33 6.45
C VAL A 33 0.13 3.09 5.62
N LEU A 34 -1.13 3.07 6.07
CA LEU A 34 -2.19 3.94 5.56
C LEU A 34 -2.20 5.19 6.42
N ALA A 35 -1.88 6.34 5.84
CA ALA A 35 -1.65 7.57 6.59
C ALA A 35 -2.56 8.71 6.16
N ASP A 36 -2.92 9.55 7.13
CA ASP A 36 -3.63 10.80 6.95
C ASP A 36 -2.67 11.97 7.16
N CYS A 37 -2.55 12.85 6.17
CA CYS A 37 -1.58 13.95 6.20
C CYS A 37 -2.27 15.32 6.21
N GLY A 38 -1.70 16.24 6.98
CA GLY A 38 -2.26 17.57 7.16
C GLY A 38 -3.61 17.56 7.90
N ILE A 39 -3.77 16.67 8.88
CA ILE A 39 -4.95 16.65 9.76
C ILE A 39 -5.13 18.03 10.39
N GLY A 40 -6.36 18.53 10.45
CA GLY A 40 -6.70 19.87 10.91
C GLY A 40 -6.61 20.96 9.84
N LEU A 41 -6.00 20.68 8.68
CA LEU A 41 -5.82 21.64 7.59
C LEU A 41 -6.81 21.45 6.44
N GLY A 42 -7.52 20.32 6.41
CA GLY A 42 -8.55 20.01 5.42
C GLY A 42 -9.93 20.51 5.81
N HIS A 43 -10.92 20.22 4.95
CA HIS A 43 -12.32 20.54 5.20
C HIS A 43 -12.80 19.94 6.53
N ASN A 44 -13.48 20.75 7.36
CA ASN A 44 -13.95 20.39 8.71
C ASN A 44 -12.85 19.83 9.65
N GLY A 45 -11.60 20.25 9.46
CA GLY A 45 -10.47 19.78 10.27
C GLY A 45 -9.95 18.39 9.87
N GLY A 46 -10.38 17.85 8.73
CA GLY A 46 -9.87 16.59 8.19
C GLY A 46 -8.45 16.69 7.64
N SER A 47 -7.95 15.56 7.11
CA SER A 47 -6.68 15.49 6.37
C SER A 47 -6.78 16.14 4.98
N THR A 48 -5.67 16.73 4.52
CA THR A 48 -5.54 17.29 3.17
C THR A 48 -5.16 16.24 2.13
N SER A 49 -4.47 15.18 2.55
CA SER A 49 -4.06 14.07 1.69
C SER A 49 -4.02 12.75 2.47
N ARG A 50 -3.98 11.64 1.72
CA ARG A 50 -3.92 10.28 2.24
C ARG A 50 -2.82 9.56 1.50
N GLU A 51 -1.94 8.88 2.23
CA GLU A 51 -0.77 8.25 1.64
C GLU A 51 -0.78 6.76 1.97
N MET A 52 -0.48 5.94 0.96
CA MET A 52 0.02 4.59 1.17
C MET A 52 1.54 4.65 1.21
N ILE A 53 2.10 4.34 2.38
CA ILE A 53 3.54 4.47 2.65
C ILE A 53 4.12 3.07 2.85
N TYR A 54 5.10 2.70 2.05
CA TYR A 54 5.71 1.38 2.07
C TYR A 54 7.10 1.40 2.69
N TYR A 55 7.36 0.43 3.57
CA TYR A 55 8.64 0.17 4.21
C TYR A 55 9.04 -1.28 3.92
N ASP A 56 10.28 -1.52 3.48
CA ASP A 56 10.86 -2.85 3.29
C ASP A 56 11.42 -3.46 4.60
N GLY A 57 11.09 -2.83 5.72
CA GLY A 57 11.49 -3.21 7.07
C GLY A 57 10.69 -2.43 8.11
N ASN A 58 11.31 -2.15 9.26
CA ASN A 58 10.66 -1.43 10.35
C ASN A 58 10.19 -0.02 9.95
N VAL A 59 9.03 0.38 10.48
CA VAL A 59 8.51 1.76 10.34
C VAL A 59 9.19 2.67 11.35
N TRP A 60 9.19 2.29 12.63
CA TRP A 60 9.78 3.08 13.72
C TRP A 60 11.20 2.64 14.04
N THR A 61 12.03 3.60 14.44
CA THR A 61 13.44 3.36 14.82
C THR A 61 13.58 2.73 16.19
N GLY A 62 12.57 2.91 17.04
CA GLY A 62 12.63 2.60 18.47
C GLY A 62 13.05 3.77 19.36
N ASN A 63 13.36 4.93 18.77
CA ASN A 63 13.64 6.16 19.53
C ASN A 63 12.36 7.02 19.59
N GLY A 64 11.41 6.63 20.44
CA GLY A 64 10.12 7.33 20.54
C GLY A 64 9.32 7.21 19.24
N LEU A 65 8.82 8.34 18.70
CA LEU A 65 8.00 8.36 17.47
C LEU A 65 8.84 8.52 16.17
N GLU A 66 10.16 8.43 16.27
CA GLU A 66 11.02 8.52 15.08
C GLU A 66 10.79 7.33 14.13
N THR A 67 10.73 7.62 12.84
CA THR A 67 10.53 6.65 11.77
C THR A 67 11.73 6.57 10.83
N TYR A 68 11.90 5.40 10.21
CA TYR A 68 12.80 5.27 9.08
C TYR A 68 12.26 6.01 7.86
N ARG A 69 13.11 6.25 6.86
CA ARG A 69 12.65 6.80 5.59
C ARG A 69 11.87 5.71 4.83
N PRO A 70 10.65 6.00 4.33
CA PRO A 70 9.90 5.04 3.54
C PRO A 70 10.61 4.75 2.21
N LYS A 71 10.45 3.51 1.76
CA LYS A 71 11.01 3.04 0.49
C LYS A 71 10.21 3.58 -0.69
N MET A 72 8.89 3.61 -0.55
CA MET A 72 7.95 4.10 -1.56
C MET A 72 6.76 4.76 -0.88
N MET A 73 6.11 5.68 -1.59
CA MET A 73 4.89 6.32 -1.13
C MET A 73 4.05 6.71 -2.35
N VAL A 74 2.74 6.66 -2.20
CA VAL A 74 1.80 7.15 -3.21
C VAL A 74 0.60 7.81 -2.53
N ASN A 75 0.16 8.92 -3.12
CA ASN A 75 -1.08 9.57 -2.71
C ASN A 75 -2.29 8.76 -3.16
N VAL A 76 -3.23 8.55 -2.25
CA VAL A 76 -4.54 7.97 -2.52
C VAL A 76 -5.54 9.11 -2.66
N PRO A 77 -6.05 9.38 -3.88
CA PRO A 77 -6.96 10.50 -4.11
C PRO A 77 -8.28 10.35 -3.35
N TRP A 78 -8.85 11.48 -2.93
CA TRP A 78 -10.20 11.53 -2.38
C TRP A 78 -11.24 11.38 -3.50
N THR A 79 -12.10 10.38 -3.40
CA THR A 79 -13.18 10.11 -4.37
C THR A 79 -14.58 10.48 -3.85
N GLY A 80 -14.67 11.25 -2.76
CA GLY A 80 -15.93 11.67 -2.14
C GLY A 80 -16.17 11.08 -0.75
N ALA A 81 -15.41 10.06 -0.35
CA ALA A 81 -15.51 9.40 0.95
C ALA A 81 -14.12 9.04 1.52
N TYR A 82 -14.05 8.83 2.83
CA TYR A 82 -12.81 8.46 3.51
C TYR A 82 -12.25 7.15 2.96
N PRO A 83 -11.05 7.16 2.34
CA PRO A 83 -10.61 6.05 1.49
C PRO A 83 -10.54 4.74 2.26
N TRP A 84 -9.96 4.72 3.46
CA TRP A 84 -9.70 3.45 4.14
C TRP A 84 -10.98 2.66 4.44
N GLY A 85 -12.13 3.33 4.63
CA GLY A 85 -13.42 2.67 4.86
C GLY A 85 -14.27 2.41 3.61
N GLN A 86 -13.74 2.61 2.40
CA GLN A 86 -14.55 2.52 1.18
C GLN A 86 -15.02 1.10 0.88
N LYS A 87 -16.28 0.99 0.44
CA LYS A 87 -16.85 -0.28 -0.03
C LYS A 87 -16.09 -0.76 -1.27
N GLY A 88 -15.62 -2.01 -1.24
CA GLY A 88 -14.80 -2.57 -2.31
C GLY A 88 -13.30 -2.38 -2.10
N GLY A 89 -12.88 -1.74 -1.00
CA GLY A 89 -11.47 -1.51 -0.69
C GLY A 89 -10.88 -0.35 -1.49
N VAL A 90 -9.60 -0.11 -1.27
CA VAL A 90 -8.83 0.93 -1.96
C VAL A 90 -7.60 0.31 -2.58
N SER A 91 -7.34 0.65 -3.84
CA SER A 91 -6.12 0.24 -4.54
C SER A 91 -5.27 1.44 -4.92
N ALA A 92 -3.95 1.29 -4.82
CA ALA A 92 -3.00 2.25 -5.35
C ALA A 92 -1.79 1.56 -5.97
N THR A 93 -1.28 2.16 -7.05
CA THR A 93 -0.07 1.68 -7.74
C THR A 93 1.15 2.41 -7.17
N MET A 94 2.07 1.64 -6.59
CA MET A 94 3.35 2.13 -6.08
C MET A 94 4.29 2.54 -7.22
N PRO A 95 5.33 3.36 -6.96
CA PRO A 95 6.32 3.76 -7.98
C PRO A 95 7.04 2.62 -8.71
N ASN A 96 7.15 1.44 -8.10
CA ASN A 96 7.71 0.24 -8.74
C ASN A 96 6.69 -0.55 -9.58
N GLY A 97 5.46 -0.05 -9.72
CA GLY A 97 4.36 -0.69 -10.44
C GLY A 97 3.66 -1.81 -9.66
N ASP A 98 3.98 -2.02 -8.38
CA ASP A 98 3.18 -2.91 -7.51
C ASP A 98 1.83 -2.26 -7.19
N VAL A 99 0.78 -3.07 -7.08
CA VAL A 99 -0.55 -2.60 -6.73
C VAL A 99 -0.90 -3.15 -5.37
N PHE A 100 -1.04 -2.26 -4.39
CA PHE A 100 -1.60 -2.61 -3.10
C PHE A 100 -3.10 -2.40 -3.13
N THR A 101 -3.85 -3.38 -2.65
CA THR A 101 -5.30 -3.29 -2.41
C THR A 101 -5.56 -3.54 -0.94
N VAL A 102 -6.29 -2.63 -0.28
CA VAL A 102 -6.59 -2.70 1.15
C VAL A 102 -8.09 -2.74 1.39
N HIS A 103 -8.52 -3.56 2.33
CA HIS A 103 -9.90 -3.62 2.81
C HIS A 103 -9.89 -3.44 4.32
N ILE A 104 -10.47 -2.34 4.81
CA ILE A 104 -10.45 -1.99 6.23
C ILE A 104 -11.89 -1.80 6.73
N ASN A 105 -12.13 -2.28 7.95
CA ASN A 105 -13.28 -1.90 8.78
C ASN A 105 -12.89 -0.71 9.65
N PRO A 106 -13.36 0.52 9.34
CA PRO A 106 -12.94 1.72 10.04
C PRO A 106 -13.52 1.85 11.47
N ASN A 107 -14.39 0.93 11.89
CA ASN A 107 -15.01 0.96 13.21
C ASN A 107 -14.17 0.24 14.29
N VAL A 108 -13.03 -0.33 13.90
CA VAL A 108 -12.13 -1.02 14.83
C VAL A 108 -11.33 0.00 15.63
N LYS A 109 -11.34 -0.14 16.96
CA LYS A 109 -10.60 0.72 17.89
C LYS A 109 -9.15 0.29 18.03
N ASP A 110 -8.30 1.25 18.35
CA ASP A 110 -6.88 1.02 18.52
C ASP A 110 -6.49 0.29 19.81
N PRO A 111 -5.44 -0.54 19.76
CA PRO A 111 -4.96 -1.24 18.57
C PRO A 111 -5.85 -2.46 18.27
N GLY A 112 -6.32 -2.61 17.04
CA GLY A 112 -7.21 -3.73 16.69
C GLY A 112 -7.05 -4.20 15.25
N ALA A 113 -7.25 -5.50 15.00
CA ALA A 113 -7.20 -6.06 13.65
C ALA A 113 -8.37 -5.49 12.83
N ALA A 114 -8.04 -4.62 11.88
CA ALA A 114 -9.00 -3.81 11.16
C ALA A 114 -9.25 -4.29 9.72
N GLY A 115 -8.37 -5.11 9.16
CA GLY A 115 -8.54 -5.58 7.80
C GLY A 115 -7.28 -6.20 7.22
N ASP A 116 -7.18 -6.19 5.89
CA ASP A 116 -6.11 -6.87 5.17
C ASP A 116 -5.66 -6.05 3.96
N ALA A 117 -4.39 -6.25 3.57
CA ALA A 117 -3.80 -5.69 2.36
C ALA A 117 -3.17 -6.79 1.51
N TRP A 118 -3.39 -6.73 0.20
CA TRP A 118 -2.84 -7.64 -0.80
C TRP A 118 -1.99 -6.85 -1.79
N HIS A 119 -0.94 -7.49 -2.30
CA HIS A 119 -0.19 -6.98 -3.43
C HIS A 119 0.27 -8.14 -4.33
N LYS A 120 0.70 -7.82 -5.55
CA LYS A 120 0.76 -8.80 -6.65
C LYS A 120 1.83 -9.88 -6.49
N TYR A 121 2.78 -9.70 -5.58
CA TYR A 121 3.92 -10.61 -5.41
C TYR A 121 3.66 -11.73 -4.39
N GLU A 122 2.78 -11.52 -3.40
CA GLU A 122 2.46 -12.48 -2.34
C GLU A 122 0.95 -12.55 -2.06
N LEU A 123 0.13 -12.85 -3.09
CA LEU A 123 -1.34 -12.89 -2.98
C LEU A 123 -1.87 -13.92 -1.96
N ASP A 124 -1.11 -14.98 -1.70
CA ASP A 124 -1.40 -16.01 -0.70
C ASP A 124 -1.03 -15.60 0.73
N LYS A 125 -0.35 -14.46 0.90
CA LYS A 125 0.10 -13.93 2.20
C LYS A 125 -0.30 -12.46 2.32
N PRO A 126 -1.57 -12.16 2.60
CA PRO A 126 -1.97 -10.78 2.86
C PRO A 126 -1.30 -10.24 4.11
N LEU A 127 -0.99 -8.95 4.09
CA LEU A 127 -0.59 -8.19 5.26
C LEU A 127 -1.83 -7.96 6.13
N LYS A 128 -1.78 -8.36 7.40
CA LYS A 128 -2.85 -8.04 8.36
C LYS A 128 -2.74 -6.58 8.76
N CYS A 129 -3.81 -5.82 8.58
CA CYS A 129 -3.88 -4.40 8.93
C CYS A 129 -4.48 -4.20 10.32
N TYR A 130 -3.82 -3.35 11.11
CA TYR A 130 -4.27 -2.97 12.45
C TYR A 130 -4.57 -1.48 12.52
N SER A 131 -5.65 -1.10 13.18
CA SER A 131 -5.94 0.31 13.51
C SER A 131 -4.88 0.80 14.48
N TYR A 132 -4.23 1.91 14.13
CA TYR A 132 -3.04 2.38 14.83
C TYR A 132 -2.79 3.86 14.51
N HIS A 133 -3.28 4.75 15.37
CA HIS A 133 -3.21 6.20 15.17
C HIS A 133 -2.02 6.83 15.90
N TYR A 134 -0.87 6.92 15.22
CA TYR A 134 0.33 7.59 15.72
C TYR A 134 0.73 8.76 14.84
N ASP A 135 1.09 9.85 15.49
CA ASP A 135 1.50 11.08 14.81
C ASP A 135 2.94 11.00 14.28
N LYS A 136 3.23 11.87 13.31
CA LYS A 136 4.57 12.15 12.78
C LYS A 136 5.25 10.95 12.11
N VAL A 137 4.49 10.09 11.45
CA VAL A 137 5.03 8.94 10.69
C VAL A 137 5.88 9.40 9.51
N TYR A 138 5.48 10.47 8.83
CA TYR A 138 6.25 11.06 7.74
C TYR A 138 5.92 12.55 7.61
N ARG A 139 6.87 13.34 7.09
CA ARG A 139 6.65 14.75 6.74
C ARG A 139 6.76 14.90 5.23
N LEU A 140 5.68 15.34 4.60
CA LEU A 140 5.64 15.61 3.17
C LEU A 140 6.57 16.77 2.80
N ASP A 141 6.94 16.86 1.53
CA ASP A 141 7.81 17.90 0.99
C ASP A 141 7.20 19.31 1.16
N ASP A 142 5.87 19.40 1.19
CA ASP A 142 5.12 20.62 1.48
C ASP A 142 5.05 20.98 2.97
N GLY A 143 5.74 20.22 3.83
CA GLY A 143 5.87 20.45 5.26
C GLY A 143 4.76 19.85 6.12
N LYS A 144 3.72 19.24 5.53
CA LYS A 144 2.62 18.65 6.30
C LYS A 144 3.05 17.33 6.95
N TRP A 145 2.66 17.15 8.22
CA TRP A 145 2.85 15.90 8.93
C TRP A 145 1.76 14.89 8.58
N CYS A 146 2.16 13.63 8.51
CA CYS A 146 1.31 12.47 8.37
C CYS A 146 1.23 11.70 9.69
N SER A 147 0.02 11.25 10.02
CA SER A 147 -0.24 10.31 11.11
C SER A 147 -0.70 8.98 10.52
N SER A 148 -0.30 7.85 11.10
CA SER A 148 -0.85 6.56 10.68
C SER A 148 -2.34 6.51 11.04
N ALA A 149 -3.12 5.82 10.22
CA ALA A 149 -4.46 5.35 10.55
C ALA A 149 -4.44 3.82 10.71
N TYR A 150 -3.70 3.13 9.83
CA TYR A 150 -3.52 1.68 9.88
C TYR A 150 -2.09 1.27 9.53
N VAL A 151 -1.63 0.18 10.13
CA VAL A 151 -0.36 -0.47 9.79
C VAL A 151 -0.61 -1.92 9.41
N CYS A 152 -0.27 -2.28 8.18
CA CYS A 152 -0.39 -3.63 7.64
C CYS A 152 0.97 -4.32 7.64
N ASN A 153 1.03 -5.53 8.19
CA ASN A 153 2.28 -6.28 8.33
C ASN A 153 2.05 -7.80 8.41
N HIS A 154 3.12 -8.58 8.26
CA HIS A 154 3.12 -10.05 8.35
C HIS A 154 3.23 -10.61 9.78
N ARG A 155 3.28 -9.76 10.82
CA ARG A 155 3.59 -10.19 12.21
C ARG A 155 2.42 -10.88 12.91
N GLY A 156 1.20 -10.76 12.38
CA GLY A 156 -0.01 -11.29 13.01
C GLY A 156 -0.40 -10.57 14.32
N GLN A 157 0.18 -9.41 14.58
CA GLN A 157 -0.14 -8.54 15.72
C GLN A 157 0.05 -7.07 15.34
N PRO A 158 -0.56 -6.12 16.08
CA PRO A 158 -0.29 -4.70 15.89
C PRO A 158 1.21 -4.44 15.91
N TYR A 159 1.65 -3.51 15.07
CA TYR A 159 3.05 -3.13 15.07
C TYR A 159 3.39 -2.53 16.43
N VAL A 160 4.18 -3.23 17.23
CA VAL A 160 4.70 -2.68 18.48
C VAL A 160 5.89 -1.82 18.12
N ASN A 161 5.83 -0.52 18.40
CA ASN A 161 7.01 0.33 18.35
C ASN A 161 8.13 -0.38 19.13
N PRO A 162 9.28 -0.70 18.50
CA PRO A 162 10.37 -1.36 19.20
C PRO A 162 10.96 -0.42 20.28
N LYS A 163 10.32 -0.43 21.47
CA LYS A 163 10.68 0.21 22.74
C LYS A 163 10.38 1.73 22.87
N CYS A 164 9.22 2.05 23.41
CA CYS A 164 9.24 2.75 24.71
C CYS A 164 9.19 1.64 25.77
N ASP A 165 10.34 1.05 26.13
CA ASP A 165 10.36 0.21 27.33
C ASP A 165 9.98 1.10 28.51
N ALA A 166 9.10 0.56 29.35
CA ALA A 166 8.69 1.12 30.61
C ALA A 166 9.87 1.67 31.43
N LEU A 167 9.76 2.93 31.82
CA LEU A 167 10.21 3.42 33.12
C LEU A 167 9.01 4.09 33.78
#